data_AF-A0A1M4V392-F1
#
_entry.id   AF-A0A1M4V392-F1
#
_cell.length_a   1.000
_cell.length_b   1.000
_cell.length_c   1.000
_cell.angle_alpha   90.00
_cell.angle_beta   90.00
_cell.angle_gamma   90.00
#
_symmetry.space_group_name_H-M   'P 1'
#
loop_
_entity.id
_entity.type
_entity.pdbx_description
1 polymer ?
#
loop_
_entity_poly.entity_id
_entity_poly.type
_entity_poly.pdbx_seq_one_letter_code
_entity_poly.pdbx_strand_id
1 'polypeptide(L)' 'MPIARLVLAGLAGLLAALIVADMFVMHHPAFGIDGTPGFAAIFGLVASAAAIALAFGWGQIARRRETAAEEEGRDG' A
#
# COMPACT_ATOMS: atom_id res chain seq x y z
N MET A 1 0.79 -21.92 -14.37
CA MET A 1 0.36 -21.02 -13.28
C MET A 1 -0.29 -19.79 -13.90
N PRO A 2 -1.38 -19.24 -13.36
CA PRO A 2 -2.02 -18.06 -13.95
C PRO A 2 -1.03 -16.89 -13.99
N ILE A 3 -1.06 -16.11 -15.08
CA ILE A 3 -0.12 -15.00 -15.36
C ILE A 3 0.03 -14.07 -14.15
N ALA A 4 -1.07 -13.75 -13.47
CA ALA A 4 -1.07 -12.92 -12.26
C ALA A 4 -0.18 -13.47 -11.14
N ARG A 5 -0.15 -14.79 -10.93
CA ARG A 5 0.71 -15.42 -9.91
C ARG A 5 2.19 -15.31 -10.27
N LEU A 6 2.53 -15.42 -11.56
CA LEU A 6 3.91 -15.26 -12.04
C LEU A 6 4.39 -13.82 -11.88
N VAL A 7 3.54 -12.85 -12.22
CA VAL A 7 3.84 -11.42 -12.01
C VAL A 7 4.04 -11.11 -10.53
N LEU A 8 3.16 -11.60 -9.65
CA LEU A 8 3.28 -11.39 -8.21
C LEU A 8 4.57 -12.01 -7.64
N ALA A 9 4.90 -13.24 -8.06
CA ALA A 9 6.14 -13.89 -7.66
C ALA A 9 7.38 -13.11 -8.14
N GLY A 10 7.35 -12.59 -9.37
CA GLY A 10 8.42 -11.75 -9.91
C GLY A 10 8.60 -10.44 -9.13
N LEU A 11 7.51 -9.74 -8.82
CA LEU A 11 7.53 -8.51 -8.02
C LEU A 11 8.01 -8.77 -6.59
N ALA A 12 7.58 -9.88 -5.98
CA ALA A 12 8.04 -10.28 -4.65
C ALA A 12 9.55 -10.60 -4.65
N GLY A 13 10.05 -11.28 -5.68
CA GLY A 13 11.47 -11.54 -5.85
C GLY A 13 12.28 -10.25 -6.03
N LEU A 14 11.80 -9.32 -6.85
CA LEU A 14 12.42 -8.00 -7.03
C LEU A 14 12.48 -7.21 -5.72
N LEU A 15 11.39 -7.20 -4.94
CA LEU A 15 11.35 -6.55 -3.63
C LEU A 15 12.39 -7.16 -2.67
N ALA A 16 12.48 -8.49 -2.61
CA ALA A 16 13.47 -9.15 -1.78
C ALA A 16 14.91 -8.79 -2.20
N ALA A 17 15.18 -8.73 -3.51
CA ALA A 17 16.48 -8.30 -4.03
C ALA A 17 16.81 -6.85 -3.66
N LEU A 18 15.82 -5.95 -3.72
CA LEU A 18 15.98 -4.54 -3.31
C LEU A 18 16.26 -4.41 -1.81
N ILE A 19 15.57 -5.18 -0.96
CA ILE A 19 15.84 -5.21 0.49
C ILE A 19 17.29 -5.65 0.77
N VAL A 20 17.75 -6.70 0.08
CA VAL A 20 19.13 -7.18 0.23
C VAL A 20 20.13 -6.13 -0.26
N ALA A 21 19.88 -5.52 -1.43
CA ALA A 21 20.75 -4.48 -1.98
C ALA A 21 20.84 -3.25 -1.06
N ASP A 22 19.73 -2.86 -0.44
CA ASP A 22 19.66 -1.71 0.49
C ASP A 22 20.59 -1.91 1.69
N MET A 23 20.84 -3.14 2.14
CA MET A 23 21.78 -3.43 3.24
C MET A 23 23.24 -3.08 2.92
N PHE A 24 23.59 -2.97 1.63
CA PHE A 24 24.95 -2.64 1.18
C PHE A 24 25.11 -1.16 0.79
N VAL A 25 24.03 -0.39 0.83
CA VAL A 25 24.05 1.05 0.56
C VAL A 25 24.34 1.79 1.87
N MET A 26 25.19 2.80 1.81
CA MET A 26 25.44 3.68 2.96
C MET A 26 24.29 4.66 3.09
N HIS A 27 23.49 4.54 4.16
CA HIS A 27 22.38 5.45 4.40
C HIS A 27 22.87 6.77 5.01
N HIS A 28 22.44 7.88 4.41
CA HIS A 28 22.57 9.21 5.00
C HIS A 28 21.18 9.64 5.52
N PRO A 29 20.84 9.38 6.80
CA PRO A 29 19.53 9.69 7.33
C PRO A 29 19.31 11.21 7.38
N ALA A 30 18.24 11.69 6.76
CA ALA A 30 17.74 13.06 6.89
C ALA A 30 16.64 13.15 7.97
N PHE A 31 15.91 12.06 8.22
CA PHE A 31 14.76 12.00 9.12
C PHE A 31 14.92 10.98 10.26
N GLY A 32 16.15 10.48 10.46
CA GLY A 32 16.51 9.52 11.51
C GLY A 32 16.09 8.08 11.18
N ILE A 33 14.80 7.84 10.95
CA ILE A 33 14.25 6.50 10.67
C ILE A 33 14.54 6.01 9.23
N ASP A 34 14.81 6.95 8.32
CA ASP A 34 15.16 6.70 6.92
C ASP A 34 16.57 6.11 6.75
N GLY A 35 17.37 6.13 7.80
CA GLY A 35 18.66 5.44 7.87
C GLY A 35 18.57 3.95 8.20
N THR A 36 17.37 3.42 8.45
CA THR A 36 17.23 2.01 8.79
C THR A 36 17.36 1.14 7.55
N PRO A 37 18.18 0.07 7.60
CA PRO A 37 18.31 -0.83 6.47
C PRO A 37 16.97 -1.48 6.08
N GLY A 38 16.65 -1.45 4.79
CA GLY A 38 15.39 -1.91 4.22
C GLY A 38 14.26 -0.88 4.26
N PHE A 39 14.47 0.32 4.83
CA PHE A 39 13.43 1.34 4.95
C PHE A 39 12.85 1.73 3.60
N ALA A 40 13.70 2.13 2.64
CA ALA A 40 13.23 2.60 1.34
C ALA A 40 12.46 1.51 0.57
N ALA A 41 12.92 0.26 0.66
CA ALA A 41 12.31 -0.87 -0.03
C ALA A 41 10.92 -1.22 0.53
N ILE A 42 10.76 -1.20 1.86
CA ILE A 42 9.49 -1.56 2.51
C ILE A 42 8.53 -0.37 2.59
N PHE A 43 9.05 0.85 2.73
CA PHE A 43 8.25 2.06 2.84
C PHE A 43 7.36 2.26 1.62
N GLY A 44 7.91 2.12 0.40
CA GLY A 44 7.12 2.26 -0.83
C GLY A 44 5.97 1.24 -0.93
N LEU A 45 6.21 0.01 -0.49
CA LEU A 45 5.18 -1.04 -0.43
C LEU A 45 4.08 -0.69 0.58
N VAL A 46 4.46 -0.33 1.81
CA VAL A 46 3.53 0.01 2.89
C VAL A 46 2.72 1.25 2.54
N ALA A 47 3.35 2.29 2.01
CA ALA A 47 2.68 3.52 1.58
C ALA A 47 1.64 3.24 0.48
N SER A 48 1.99 2.39 -0.49
CA SER A 48 1.08 2.00 -1.57
C SER A 48 -0.11 1.19 -1.04
N ALA A 49 0.15 0.20 -0.17
CA ALA A 49 -0.90 -0.58 0.47
C ALA A 49 -1.84 0.28 1.33
N ALA A 50 -1.28 1.23 2.09
CA ALA A 50 -2.05 2.19 2.88
C ALA A 50 -2.92 3.09 1.99
N ALA A 51 -2.39 3.60 0.88
CA ALA A 51 -3.15 4.42 -0.05
C ALA A 51 -4.36 3.66 -0.64
N ILE A 52 -4.15 2.40 -1.04
CA ILE A 52 -5.23 1.53 -1.51
C ILE A 52 -6.27 1.33 -0.39
N ALA A 53 -5.86 0.97 0.81
CA ALA A 53 -6.75 0.76 1.95
C ALA A 53 -7.58 2.02 2.27
N LEU A 54 -6.95 3.20 2.25
CA LEU A 54 -7.63 4.48 2.46
C LEU A 54 -8.66 4.77 1.37
N ALA A 55 -8.32 4.55 0.10
CA ALA A 55 -9.25 4.74 -1.01
C ALA A 55 -10.46 3.80 -0.90
N PHE A 56 -10.23 2.52 -0.57
CA PHE A 56 -11.30 1.55 -0.35
C PHE A 56 -12.18 1.93 0.85
N GLY A 57 -11.57 2.34 1.97
CA GLY A 57 -12.27 2.79 3.16
C GLY A 57 -13.15 4.01 2.88
N TRP A 58 -12.63 4.98 2.14
CA TRP A 58 -13.39 6.17 1.75
C TRP A 58 -14.58 5.83 0.86
N GLY A 59 -14.37 4.97 -0.15
CA GLY A 59 -15.45 4.50 -1.01
C GLY A 59 -16.54 3.75 -0.24
N GLN A 60 -16.19 2.99 0.80
CA GLN A 60 -17.17 2.32 1.65
C GLN A 60 -17.97 3.30 2.52
N ILE A 61 -17.33 4.34 3.06
CA ILE A 61 -18.01 5.39 3.83
C ILE A 61 -18.97 6.18 2.94
N ALA A 62 -18.55 6.53 1.72
CA ALA A 62 -19.38 7.24 0.75
C ALA A 62 -20.66 6.46 0.39
N ARG A 63 -20.52 5.18 0.02
CA ARG A 63 -21.67 4.31 -0.30
C ARG A 63 -22.66 4.18 0.85
N ARG A 64 -22.18 4.09 2.10
CA ARG A 64 -23.07 4.03 3.28
C ARG A 64 -23.93 5.28 3.42
N ARG A 65 -23.41 6.46 3.06
CA ARG A 65 -24.17 7.71 3.11
C ARG A 65 -25.22 7.80 2.00
N GLU A 66 -24.91 7.30 0.82
CA GLU A 66 -25.86 7.22 -0.31
C GLU A 66 -27.05 6.33 0.06
N THR A 67 -26.79 5.12 0.57
CA THR A 67 -27.88 4.21 0.99
C THR A 67 -28.75 4.80 2.11
N ALA A 68 -28.13 5.46 3.10
CA ALA A 68 -28.89 6.11 4.17
C ALA A 68 -29.76 7.29 3.66
N ALA A 69 -29.26 8.06 2.69
CA ALA A 69 -30.01 9.16 2.09
C ALA A 69 -31.16 8.68 1.18
N GLU A 70 -30.98 7.55 0.48
CA GLU A 70 -32.03 6.92 -0.33
C GLU A 70 -33.18 6.35 0.53
N GLU A 71 -32.86 5.80 1.71
CA GLU A 71 -33.87 5.28 2.65
C GLU A 71 -34.72 6.42 3.24
N GLU A 72 -34.11 7.53 3.67
CA GLU A 72 -34.84 8.67 4.22
C GLU A 72 -35.77 9.36 3.20
N GLY A 73 -35.40 9.37 1.91
CA GLY A 73 -36.24 9.90 0.84
C GLY A 73 -37.42 9.01 0.42
N ARG A 74 -37.46 7.74 0.87
CA ARG A 74 -38.52 6.78 0.53
C ARG A 74 -39.62 6.70 1.59
N ASP A 75 -39.33 7.18 2.80
CA ASP A 75 -40.22 7.15 3.96
C ASP A 75 -40.93 8.50 4.23
N GLY A 76 -40.71 9.51 3.38
CA GLY A 76 -41.39 10.83 3.41
C GLY A 76 -42.37 11.02 2.26
#